data_AF-A0AAU6F101-F1
#
_entry.id   AF-A0AAU6F101-F1
#
_cell.length_a   1.000
_cell.length_b   1.000
_cell.length_c   1.000
_cell.angle_alpha   90.00
_cell.angle_beta   90.00
_cell.angle_gamma   90.00
#
_symmetry.space_group_name_H-M   'P 1'
#
loop_
_entity.id
_entity.type
_entity.pdbx_description
1 polymer ?
#
loop_
_entity_poly.entity_id
_entity_poly.type
_entity_poly.pdbx_seq_one_letter_code
_entity_poly.pdbx_strand_id
1 'polypeptide(L)'
;MRPGGRPSTGEQAGVSAALFVLDLMVIAVLWYRWGITAWADGTDPDNPPSAPAEALRGAWILAGGAVVTGGGLLARRWRIPGVMQLMVLGGTAALFASAH
;
A
#
# COMPACT_ATOMS: atom_id res chain seq x y z
N MET A 1 27.78 -12.04 11.26
CA MET A 1 26.86 -12.00 10.11
C MET A 1 26.96 -13.33 9.39
N ARG A 2 25.90 -14.15 9.36
CA ARG A 2 25.94 -15.45 8.68
C ARG A 2 25.78 -15.23 7.16
N PRO A 3 26.74 -15.66 6.32
CA PRO A 3 26.61 -15.56 4.87
C PRO A 3 25.53 -16.55 4.36
N GLY A 4 24.57 -16.07 3.57
CA GLY A 4 23.86 -16.88 2.57
C GLY A 4 22.73 -17.82 3.01
N GLY A 5 22.28 -17.80 4.26
CA GLY A 5 21.13 -18.61 4.71
C GLY A 5 19.78 -18.03 4.28
N ARG A 6 18.81 -18.89 3.94
CA ARG A 6 17.40 -18.46 3.80
C ARG A 6 16.95 -17.81 5.13
N PRO A 7 16.22 -16.68 5.08
CA PRO A 7 15.75 -16.01 6.29
C PRO A 7 14.86 -16.94 7.11
N SER A 8 15.07 -16.97 8.42
CA SER A 8 14.29 -17.81 9.33
C SER A 8 12.84 -17.36 9.39
N THR A 9 11.95 -18.23 9.84
CA THR A 9 10.52 -17.90 10.01
C THR A 9 10.32 -16.73 10.97
N GLY A 10 11.09 -16.66 12.06
CA GLY A 10 11.03 -15.57 13.03
C GLY A 10 11.45 -14.22 12.44
N GLU A 11 12.52 -14.18 11.66
CA GLU A 11 12.94 -12.96 10.95
C GLU A 11 11.92 -12.52 9.91
N GLN A 12 11.37 -13.47 9.14
CA GLN A 12 10.32 -13.18 8.17
C GLN A 12 9.06 -12.61 8.85
N ALA A 13 8.64 -13.18 9.98
CA ALA A 13 7.49 -12.69 10.74
C ALA A 13 7.73 -11.29 11.34
N GLY A 14 8.92 -11.05 11.89
CA GLY A 14 9.29 -9.73 12.44
C GLY A 14 9.30 -8.64 11.37
N VAL A 15 9.91 -8.90 10.21
CA VAL A 15 9.92 -7.98 9.08
C VAL A 15 8.50 -7.77 8.54
N SER A 16 7.71 -8.83 8.42
CA SER A 16 6.29 -8.74 8.04
C SER A 16 5.51 -7.81 8.95
N ALA A 17 5.63 -7.97 10.27
CA ALA A 17 4.91 -7.13 11.23
C ALA A 17 5.35 -5.65 11.14
N ALA A 18 6.65 -5.39 11.04
CA ALA A 18 7.17 -4.03 10.93
C ALA A 18 6.68 -3.34 9.65
N LEU A 19 6.76 -4.03 8.51
CA LEU A 19 6.29 -3.49 7.24
C LEU A 19 4.76 -3.29 7.25
N PHE A 20 4.01 -4.19 7.85
CA PHE A 20 2.56 -4.04 7.96
C PHE A 20 2.14 -2.79 8.70
N VAL A 21 2.79 -2.47 9.82
CA VAL A 21 2.51 -1.22 10.56
C VAL A 21 2.78 -0.01 9.68
N LEU A 22 3.88 -0.01 8.92
CA LEU A 22 4.20 1.07 7.98
C LEU A 22 3.16 1.18 6.86
N ASP A 23 2.74 0.05 6.27
CA ASP A 23 1.69 0.03 5.25
C ASP A 23 0.41 0.66 5.80
N LEU A 24 -0.02 0.27 7.01
CA LEU A 24 -1.23 0.80 7.63
C LEU A 24 -1.14 2.32 7.84
N MET A 25 0.01 2.83 8.26
CA MET A 25 0.21 4.28 8.41
C MET A 25 0.08 5.01 7.07
N VAL A 26 0.71 4.48 6.01
CA VAL A 26 0.62 5.08 4.67
C VAL A 26 -0.81 5.03 4.14
N ILE A 27 -1.46 3.88 4.26
CA ILE A 27 -2.85 3.67 3.83
C ILE A 27 -3.79 4.62 4.58
N ALA A 28 -3.64 4.77 5.89
CA ALA A 28 -4.47 5.68 6.69
C ALA A 28 -4.33 7.14 6.23
N VAL A 29 -3.10 7.58 5.93
CA VAL A 29 -2.86 8.94 5.40
C VAL A 29 -3.52 9.13 4.04
N LEU A 30 -3.42 8.15 3.13
CA LEU A 30 -4.06 8.23 1.81
C LEU A 30 -5.59 8.28 1.93
N TRP A 31 -6.18 7.44 2.78
CA TRP A 31 -7.64 7.44 3.01
C TRP A 31 -8.12 8.76 3.61
N TYR A 32 -7.37 9.31 4.57
CA TYR A 32 -7.70 10.60 5.16
C TYR A 32 -7.68 11.73 4.12
N ARG A 33 -6.65 11.78 3.27
CA ARG A 33 -6.54 12.78 2.20
C ARG A 33 -7.67 12.65 1.18
N TRP A 34 -7.95 11.42 0.72
CA TRP A 34 -9.06 11.17 -0.18
C TRP A 34 -10.40 11.54 0.46
N GLY A 35 -10.63 11.19 1.72
CA GLY A 35 -11.86 11.50 2.44
C GLY A 35 -12.11 13.01 2.59
N ILE A 36 -11.07 13.80 2.90
CA ILE A 36 -11.18 15.27 2.90
C ILE A 36 -11.53 15.79 1.51
N THR A 37 -10.88 15.26 0.48
CA THR A 37 -11.08 15.69 -0.90
C THR A 37 -12.51 15.40 -1.35
N ALA A 38 -13.01 14.20 -1.08
CA ALA A 38 -14.38 13.80 -1.38
C ALA A 38 -15.42 14.60 -0.58
N TRP A 39 -15.12 14.92 0.68
CA TRP A 39 -15.98 15.81 1.47
C TRP A 39 -16.04 17.21 0.88
N ALA A 40 -14.89 17.78 0.48
CA ALA A 40 -14.81 19.11 -0.13
C ALA A 40 -15.57 19.17 -1.46
N ASP A 41 -15.39 18.17 -2.33
CA ASP A 41 -16.14 18.04 -3.59
C ASP A 41 -17.66 18.01 -3.33
N GLY A 42 -18.12 17.38 -2.25
CA GLY A 42 -19.53 17.35 -1.87
C GLY A 42 -20.08 18.69 -1.36
N THR A 43 -19.23 19.57 -0.85
CA THR A 43 -19.62 20.92 -0.40
C THR A 43 -19.63 21.97 -1.50
N ASP A 44 -18.99 21.69 -2.63
CA ASP A 44 -18.87 22.62 -3.76
C ASP A 44 -19.17 21.90 -5.10
N PRO A 45 -20.46 21.62 -5.37
CA PRO A 45 -20.87 20.80 -6.52
C PRO A 45 -20.73 21.52 -7.86
N ASP A 46 -20.51 22.83 -7.87
CA ASP A 46 -20.36 23.63 -9.08
C ASP A 46 -18.95 23.47 -9.71
N ASN A 47 -18.01 22.91 -8.96
CA ASN A 47 -16.64 22.63 -9.41
C ASN A 47 -16.43 21.15 -9.78
N PRO A 48 -15.55 20.84 -10.75
CA PRO A 48 -15.23 19.45 -11.10
C PRO A 48 -14.64 18.69 -9.90
N PRO A 49 -15.09 17.45 -9.64
CA PRO A 49 -14.63 16.68 -8.48
C PRO A 49 -13.16 16.28 -8.63
N SER A 50 -12.43 16.40 -7.54
CA SER A 50 -10.98 16.14 -7.45
C SER A 50 -10.66 14.80 -6.77
N ALA A 51 -11.61 14.22 -6.02
CA ALA A 51 -11.45 12.98 -5.30
C ALA A 51 -11.12 11.75 -6.18
N PRO A 52 -11.70 11.57 -7.39
CA PRO A 52 -11.32 10.45 -8.26
C PRO A 52 -9.85 10.49 -8.68
N ALA A 53 -9.31 11.69 -8.95
CA ALA A 53 -7.90 11.86 -9.30
C ALA A 53 -6.98 11.55 -8.11
N GLU A 54 -7.35 11.99 -6.91
CA GLU A 54 -6.60 11.66 -5.69
C GLU A 54 -6.68 10.16 -5.37
N ALA A 55 -7.81 9.51 -5.63
CA ALA A 55 -7.96 8.06 -5.48
C ALA A 55 -7.02 7.30 -6.44
N LEU A 56 -7.01 7.69 -7.71
CA LEU A 56 -6.12 7.10 -8.72
C LEU A 56 -4.65 7.29 -8.36
N ARG A 57 -4.28 8.46 -7.81
CA ARG A 57 -2.93 8.71 -7.31
C ARG A 57 -2.57 7.78 -6.17
N GLY A 58 -3.47 7.59 -5.20
CA GLY A 58 -3.33 6.62 -4.12
C GLY A 58 -3.13 5.19 -4.64
N ALA A 59 -3.93 4.78 -5.62
CA ALA A 59 -3.80 3.48 -6.27
C ALA A 59 -2.41 3.28 -6.90
N TRP A 60 -1.90 4.26 -7.64
CA TRP A 60 -0.56 4.16 -8.26
C TRP A 60 0.57 4.10 -7.24
N ILE A 61 0.49 4.87 -6.15
CA ILE A 61 1.48 4.83 -5.07
C ILE A 61 1.52 3.43 -4.44
N LEU A 62 0.34 2.88 -4.11
CA LEU A 62 0.23 1.57 -3.47
C LEU A 62 0.62 0.43 -4.42
N ALA A 63 0.21 0.49 -5.68
CA ALA A 63 0.59 -0.50 -6.69
C ALA A 63 2.11 -0.48 -6.95
N GLY A 64 2.70 0.70 -7.10
CA GLY A 64 4.15 0.85 -7.24
C GLY A 64 4.90 0.33 -6.02
N GLY A 65 4.41 0.66 -4.81
CA GLY A 65 4.91 0.13 -3.55
C GLY A 65 4.89 -1.40 -3.53
N ALA A 66 3.73 -2.01 -3.83
CA ALA A 66 3.56 -3.46 -3.87
C ALA A 66 4.59 -4.15 -4.79
N VAL A 67 4.81 -3.60 -5.99
CA VAL A 67 5.78 -4.15 -6.95
C VAL A 67 7.21 -4.03 -6.41
N VAL A 68 7.60 -2.85 -5.92
CA VAL A 68 8.97 -2.59 -5.44
C VAL A 68 9.29 -3.39 -4.18
N THR A 69 8.41 -3.36 -3.18
CA THR A 69 8.64 -4.02 -1.89
C THR A 69 8.28 -5.51 -1.96
N GLY A 70 7.05 -5.84 -2.32
CA GLY A 70 6.55 -7.21 -2.40
C GLY A 70 7.30 -8.03 -3.44
N GLY A 71 7.41 -7.52 -4.67
CA GLY A 71 8.19 -8.15 -5.74
C GLY A 71 9.68 -8.27 -5.38
N GLY A 72 10.28 -7.21 -4.81
CA GLY A 72 11.68 -7.23 -4.37
C GLY A 72 11.96 -8.23 -3.24
N LEU A 73 11.04 -8.39 -2.29
CA LEU A 73 11.15 -9.38 -1.23
C LEU A 73 11.01 -10.80 -1.77
N LEU A 74 10.05 -11.04 -2.67
CA LEU A 74 9.88 -12.34 -3.33
C LEU A 74 11.13 -12.73 -4.14
N ALA A 75 11.70 -11.81 -4.91
CA ALA A 75 12.93 -12.03 -5.66
C ALA A 75 14.10 -12.44 -4.74
N ARG A 76 14.15 -11.89 -3.52
CA ARG A 76 15.14 -12.23 -2.48
C ARG A 76 14.77 -13.46 -1.64
N ARG A 77 13.73 -14.22 -2.02
CA ARG A 77 13.21 -15.40 -1.30
C ARG A 77 12.61 -15.11 0.08
N TRP A 78 12.29 -13.85 0.38
CA TRP A 78 11.53 -13.44 1.57
C TRP A 78 10.03 -13.59 1.29
N ARG A 79 9.56 -14.84 1.30
CA ARG A 79 8.23 -15.19 0.81
C ARG A 79 7.09 -14.60 1.64
N ILE A 80 7.14 -14.74 2.96
CA ILE A 80 6.05 -14.29 3.84
C ILE A 80 5.84 -12.77 3.74
N PRO A 81 6.85 -11.91 3.97
CA PRO A 81 6.65 -10.47 3.85
C PRO A 81 6.41 -10.05 2.39
N GLY A 82 6.97 -10.75 1.41
CA GLY A 82 6.72 -10.46 -0.01
C GLY A 82 5.26 -10.66 -0.42
N VAL A 83 4.66 -11.81 -0.08
CA VAL A 83 3.23 -12.08 -0.37
C VAL A 83 2.34 -11.11 0.42
N MET A 84 2.66 -10.86 1.68
CA MET A 84 1.91 -9.95 2.53
C MET A 84 1.87 -8.53 1.94
N GLN A 85 3.02 -8.00 1.51
CA GLN A 85 3.12 -6.69 0.87
C GLN A 85 2.29 -6.61 -0.41
N LEU A 86 2.34 -7.65 -1.26
CA LEU A 86 1.50 -7.71 -2.46
C LEU A 86 0.01 -7.70 -2.14
N MET A 87 -0.42 -8.45 -1.12
CA MET A 87 -1.83 -8.51 -0.73
C MET A 87 -2.32 -7.20 -0.12
N VAL A 88 -1.57 -6.63 0.84
CA VAL A 88 -1.97 -5.43 1.58
C VAL A 88 -1.94 -4.21 0.67
N LEU A 89 -0.80 -3.95 0.02
CA LEU A 89 -0.65 -2.78 -0.84
C LEU A 89 -1.43 -2.96 -2.15
N GLY A 90 -1.38 -4.14 -2.77
CA GLY A 90 -2.11 -4.40 -4.02
C GLY A 90 -3.62 -4.45 -3.83
N GLY A 91 -4.11 -5.08 -2.75
CA GLY A 91 -5.53 -5.09 -2.41
C GLY A 91 -6.06 -3.69 -2.11
N THR A 92 -5.29 -2.89 -1.36
CA THR A 92 -5.69 -1.50 -1.08
C THR A 92 -5.59 -0.62 -2.33
N ALA A 93 -4.59 -0.84 -3.20
CA ALA A 93 -4.52 -0.17 -4.49
C ALA A 93 -5.76 -0.46 -5.35
N ALA A 94 -6.24 -1.71 -5.35
CA ALA A 94 -7.47 -2.09 -6.06
C ALA A 94 -8.71 -1.39 -5.46
N LEU A 95 -8.78 -1.23 -4.14
CA LEU A 95 -9.86 -0.46 -3.49
C LEU A 95 -9.85 1.01 -3.93
N PHE A 96 -8.69 1.67 -3.89
CA PHE A 96 -8.54 3.04 -4.42
C PHE A 96 -8.87 3.12 -5.91
N ALA A 97 -8.46 2.10 -6.67
CA ALA A 97 -8.81 1.95 -8.08
C ALA A 97 -10.25 1.46 -8.30
N SER A 98 -11.10 1.38 -7.29
CA SER A 98 -12.55 1.18 -7.47
C SER A 98 -13.35 2.38 -7.00
N ALA A 99 -12.67 3.35 -6.38
CA ALA A 99 -13.23 4.60 -5.89
C ALA A 99 -13.03 5.77 -6.87
N HIS A 100 -12.62 5.48 -8.10
CA HIS A 100 -12.52 6.45 -9.21
C HIS A 100 -13.76 6.45 -10.09
#